data_AF-W6WKC4-F1
#
_entry.id   AF-W6WKC4-F1
#
_cell.length_a   1.000
_cell.length_b   1.000
_cell.length_c   1.000
_cell.angle_alpha   90.00
_cell.angle_beta   90.00
_cell.angle_gamma   90.00
#
_symmetry.space_group_name_H-M   'P 1'
#
loop_
_entity.id
_entity.type
_entity.pdbx_description
1 polymer ?
#
loop_
_entity_poly.entity_id
_entity_poly.type
_entity_poly.pdbx_seq_one_letter_code
_entity_poly.pdbx_strand_id
1 'polypeptide(L)'
;MPIKRIGYAHAADIDSLAGDTTSWSVFIKKQPRKDANGIEVFASVKDDPKARFSDADAYTHLQMEAALCAWEWLCENRDHDLLKDYFEGLGSSAMRHCSVQAGDIALRVHTHTESQGYEFVNAYDWEFVPEVLRRLDWKLLTEDNQYNREPYHPDIHTIFVSMVAADKGSTTDPSNRDFQRKKMTPEEYITACRAEAERQWGYGDLVSDHPERITAAMEAGQTPTEITYEIGKKYDLIPRTGYLG
;
A
#
# COMPACT_ATOMS: atom_id res chain seq x y z
N MET A 1 11.87 -48.49 -27.76
CA MET A 1 10.86 -48.22 -26.71
C MET A 1 9.83 -47.26 -27.30
N PRO A 2 8.55 -47.64 -27.42
CA PRO A 2 7.54 -46.78 -28.04
C PRO A 2 6.93 -45.83 -27.00
N ILE A 3 6.99 -44.53 -27.28
CA ILE A 3 6.33 -43.48 -26.51
C ILE A 3 4.85 -43.47 -26.91
N LYS A 4 3.97 -43.77 -25.95
CA LYS A 4 2.50 -43.71 -26.11
C LYS A 4 2.08 -42.27 -26.42
N ARG A 5 1.42 -42.08 -27.57
CA ARG A 5 0.65 -40.86 -27.89
C ARG A 5 -0.57 -40.80 -26.97
N ILE A 6 -0.71 -39.69 -26.23
CA ILE A 6 -1.96 -39.32 -25.56
C ILE A 6 -2.84 -38.69 -26.62
N GLY A 7 -4.00 -39.30 -26.87
CA GLY A 7 -4.99 -38.81 -27.82
C GLY A 7 -5.70 -37.58 -27.25
N TYR A 8 -5.72 -36.50 -28.02
CA TYR A 8 -6.65 -35.40 -27.80
C TYR A 8 -8.00 -35.79 -28.39
N ALA A 9 -9.04 -35.67 -27.58
CA ALA A 9 -10.42 -35.87 -28.00
C ALA A 9 -10.81 -34.78 -29.02
N HIS A 10 -11.51 -35.21 -30.07
CA HIS A 10 -12.16 -34.38 -31.07
C HIS A 10 -13.17 -33.43 -30.40
N ALA A 11 -12.99 -32.13 -30.57
CA ALA A 11 -14.04 -31.14 -30.38
C ALA A 11 -14.88 -31.04 -31.66
N ALA A 12 -15.76 -32.02 -31.85
CA ALA A 12 -16.92 -31.89 -32.72
C ALA A 12 -18.13 -31.94 -31.80
N ASP A 13 -18.57 -30.76 -31.34
CA ASP A 13 -19.88 -30.43 -30.76
C ASP A 13 -19.85 -28.99 -30.21
N ILE A 14 -19.51 -28.01 -31.07
CA ILE A 14 -19.66 -26.57 -30.78
C ILE A 14 -20.71 -26.00 -31.73
N ASP A 15 -21.93 -26.54 -31.66
CA ASP A 15 -23.10 -25.98 -32.35
C ASP A 15 -24.38 -26.40 -31.63
N SER A 16 -24.57 -26.01 -30.35
CA SER A 16 -25.91 -26.05 -29.72
C SER A 16 -26.11 -25.20 -28.45
N LEU A 17 -25.35 -24.11 -28.24
CA LEU A 17 -25.59 -23.21 -27.08
C LEU A 17 -25.71 -21.74 -27.51
N ALA A 18 -26.54 -21.50 -28.52
CA ALA A 18 -27.27 -20.24 -28.63
C ALA A 18 -28.50 -20.34 -27.71
N GLY A 19 -28.29 -20.05 -26.42
CA GLY A 19 -29.33 -20.13 -25.40
C GLY A 19 -29.08 -19.13 -24.28
N ASP A 20 -29.84 -18.03 -24.34
CA ASP A 20 -30.20 -17.14 -23.23
C ASP A 20 -29.08 -16.32 -22.56
N THR A 21 -28.89 -15.09 -23.04
CA THR A 21 -28.00 -14.05 -22.47
C THR A 21 -28.58 -13.36 -21.23
N THR A 22 -29.38 -14.05 -20.42
CA THR A 22 -30.09 -13.45 -19.28
C THR A 22 -29.83 -14.19 -17.97
N SER A 23 -28.57 -14.36 -17.58
CA SER A 23 -28.21 -14.76 -16.21
C SER A 23 -26.79 -14.32 -15.84
N TRP A 24 -26.64 -13.04 -15.49
CA TRP A 24 -25.42 -12.50 -14.83
C TRP A 24 -25.70 -11.98 -13.42
N SER A 25 -26.77 -12.45 -12.78
CA SER A 25 -27.23 -11.94 -11.49
C SER A 25 -27.26 -13.01 -10.41
N VAL A 26 -26.16 -13.75 -10.21
CA VAL A 26 -25.92 -14.39 -8.91
C VAL A 26 -25.20 -13.37 -8.02
N PHE A 27 -25.93 -12.33 -7.63
CA PHE A 27 -25.55 -11.53 -6.47
C PHE A 27 -25.63 -12.44 -5.26
N ILE A 28 -24.49 -12.81 -4.67
CA ILE A 28 -24.47 -13.31 -3.30
C ILE A 28 -24.87 -12.12 -2.42
N LYS A 29 -26.18 -11.96 -2.18
CA LYS A 29 -26.69 -11.01 -1.18
C LYS A 29 -26.19 -11.49 0.18
N LYS A 30 -25.07 -10.95 0.66
CA LYS A 30 -24.68 -11.11 2.07
C LYS A 30 -25.83 -10.60 2.92
N GLN A 31 -26.39 -11.46 3.76
CA GLN A 31 -27.46 -11.07 4.68
C GLN A 31 -26.92 -10.00 5.65
N PRO A 32 -27.63 -8.88 5.85
CA PRO A 32 -27.19 -7.85 6.77
C PRO A 32 -27.05 -8.43 8.19
N ARG A 33 -25.95 -8.09 8.87
CA ARG A 33 -25.81 -8.39 10.31
C ARG A 33 -26.60 -7.37 11.10
N LYS A 34 -27.32 -7.82 12.12
CA LYS A 34 -27.99 -6.94 13.08
C LYS A 34 -27.05 -6.63 14.24
N ASP A 35 -26.96 -5.37 14.65
CA ASP A 35 -26.23 -4.99 15.86
C ASP A 35 -26.97 -5.43 17.14
N ALA A 36 -26.40 -5.11 18.30
CA ALA A 36 -27.01 -5.39 19.61
C ALA A 36 -28.39 -4.74 19.81
N ASN A 37 -28.77 -3.77 18.97
CA ASN A 37 -30.04 -3.07 18.99
C ASN A 37 -31.01 -3.54 17.88
N GLY A 38 -30.63 -4.57 17.10
CA GLY A 38 -31.45 -5.09 16.01
C GLY A 38 -31.44 -4.24 14.73
N ILE A 39 -30.56 -3.23 14.64
CA ILE A 39 -30.41 -2.37 13.47
C ILE A 39 -29.56 -3.12 12.45
N GLU A 40 -30.00 -3.15 11.19
CA GLU A 40 -29.22 -3.70 10.09
C GLU A 40 -27.99 -2.82 9.86
N VAL A 41 -26.82 -3.35 10.20
CA VAL A 41 -25.55 -2.68 9.98
C VAL A 41 -24.85 -3.39 8.83
N PHE A 42 -24.71 -2.68 7.72
CA PHE A 42 -23.79 -3.06 6.66
C PHE A 42 -22.39 -2.84 7.22
N ALA A 43 -21.69 -3.92 7.54
CA ALA A 43 -20.30 -3.81 7.94
C ALA A 43 -19.56 -3.08 6.82
N SER A 44 -19.08 -1.87 7.13
CA SER A 44 -18.15 -1.16 6.26
C SER A 44 -16.94 -2.07 6.09
N VAL A 45 -16.71 -2.54 4.86
CA VAL A 45 -15.53 -3.34 4.46
C VAL A 45 -14.21 -2.61 4.79
N LYS A 46 -14.29 -1.30 5.11
CA LYS A 46 -13.14 -0.41 5.28
C LYS A 46 -12.12 -0.79 6.36
N ASP A 47 -12.45 -1.69 7.30
CA ASP A 47 -11.57 -1.96 8.45
C ASP A 47 -11.03 -3.40 8.54
N ASP A 48 -11.34 -4.28 7.58
CA ASP A 48 -10.67 -5.58 7.52
C ASP A 48 -9.47 -5.51 6.57
N PRO A 49 -8.22 -5.50 7.08
CA PRO A 49 -7.01 -5.48 6.24
C PRO A 49 -6.86 -6.74 5.36
N LYS A 50 -7.71 -7.76 5.60
CA LYS A 50 -7.82 -8.98 4.81
C LYS A 50 -9.02 -9.01 3.87
N ALA A 51 -9.91 -8.02 3.92
CA ALA A 51 -10.99 -7.97 2.95
C ALA A 51 -10.40 -7.83 1.55
N ARG A 52 -10.80 -8.75 0.65
CA ARG A 52 -10.38 -8.69 -0.74
C ARG A 52 -10.94 -7.44 -1.38
N PHE A 53 -10.09 -6.76 -2.12
CA PHE A 53 -10.49 -5.62 -2.94
C PHE A 53 -11.56 -6.01 -3.98
N SER A 54 -11.49 -7.23 -4.53
CA SER A 54 -12.49 -7.78 -5.45
C SER A 54 -13.89 -7.93 -4.83
N ASP A 55 -13.97 -7.97 -3.51
CA ASP A 55 -15.21 -8.23 -2.77
C ASP A 55 -15.88 -6.93 -2.30
N ALA A 56 -15.33 -5.77 -2.70
CA ALA A 56 -15.87 -4.47 -2.39
C ALA A 56 -17.08 -4.15 -3.28
N ASP A 57 -18.19 -3.72 -2.66
CA ASP A 57 -19.38 -3.26 -3.38
C ASP A 57 -19.17 -1.91 -4.09
N ALA A 58 -18.15 -1.15 -3.68
CA ALA A 58 -17.77 0.13 -4.27
C ALA A 58 -16.27 0.39 -4.08
N TYR A 59 -15.67 1.03 -5.08
CA TYR A 59 -14.28 1.47 -5.06
C TYR A 59 -14.18 2.96 -4.77
N THR A 60 -13.18 3.36 -3.98
CA THR A 60 -12.81 4.77 -3.86
C THR A 60 -12.10 5.26 -5.13
N HIS A 61 -11.98 6.58 -5.30
CA HIS A 61 -11.27 7.17 -6.43
C HIS A 61 -9.81 6.68 -6.50
N LEU A 62 -9.08 6.76 -5.39
CA LEU A 62 -7.67 6.34 -5.30
C LEU A 62 -7.48 4.86 -5.62
N GLN A 63 -8.43 4.03 -5.20
CA GLN A 63 -8.44 2.60 -5.49
C GLN A 63 -8.59 2.32 -6.99
N MET A 64 -9.49 3.02 -7.67
CA MET A 64 -9.65 2.90 -9.12
C MET A 64 -8.46 3.43 -9.89
N GLU A 65 -7.89 4.56 -9.46
CA GLU A 65 -6.71 5.17 -10.05
C GLU A 65 -5.50 4.23 -9.96
N ALA A 66 -5.22 3.67 -8.78
CA ALA A 66 -4.13 2.72 -8.60
C ALA A 66 -4.30 1.44 -9.45
N ALA A 67 -5.54 0.94 -9.58
CA ALA A 67 -5.86 -0.20 -10.44
C ALA A 67 -5.67 0.11 -11.94
N LEU A 68 -5.92 1.35 -12.37
CA LEU A 68 -5.69 1.81 -13.74
C LEU A 68 -4.20 1.96 -14.04
N CYS A 69 -3.42 2.59 -13.15
CA CYS A 69 -1.96 2.67 -13.29
C CYS A 69 -1.34 1.27 -13.39
N ALA A 70 -1.81 0.33 -12.55
CA ALA A 70 -1.36 -1.05 -12.62
C ALA A 70 -1.72 -1.72 -13.95
N TRP A 71 -2.93 -1.47 -14.48
CA TRP A 71 -3.38 -2.02 -15.76
C TRP A 71 -2.59 -1.48 -16.95
N GLU A 72 -2.30 -0.18 -16.96
CA GLU A 72 -1.51 0.49 -17.99
C GLU A 72 -0.09 -0.08 -18.02
N TRP A 73 0.57 -0.15 -16.86
CA TRP A 73 1.89 -0.77 -16.76
C TRP A 73 1.91 -2.23 -17.23
N LEU A 74 0.90 -3.01 -16.85
CA LEU A 74 0.75 -4.40 -17.32
C LEU A 74 0.61 -4.48 -18.85
N CYS A 75 -0.14 -3.58 -19.47
CA CYS A 75 -0.33 -3.55 -20.91
C CYS A 75 0.95 -3.13 -21.66
N GLU A 76 1.71 -2.19 -21.12
CA GLU A 76 3.00 -1.77 -21.68
C GLU A 76 4.06 -2.87 -21.58
N ASN A 77 3.99 -3.68 -20.50
CA ASN A 77 4.95 -4.73 -20.22
C ASN A 77 4.43 -6.14 -20.57
N ARG A 78 3.36 -6.24 -21.38
CA ARG A 78 2.71 -7.51 -21.73
C ARG A 78 3.65 -8.57 -22.32
N ASP A 79 4.66 -8.14 -23.07
CA ASP A 79 5.58 -9.03 -23.78
C ASP A 79 6.90 -9.22 -23.00
N HIS A 80 7.02 -8.62 -21.81
CA HIS A 80 8.17 -8.78 -20.92
C HIS A 80 8.15 -10.17 -20.26
N ASP A 81 9.32 -10.79 -20.05
CA ASP A 81 9.48 -12.15 -19.52
C ASP A 81 8.73 -12.37 -18.18
N LEU A 82 8.59 -11.31 -17.38
CA LEU A 82 7.85 -11.33 -16.11
C LEU A 82 6.34 -11.62 -16.30
N LEU A 83 5.74 -11.14 -17.39
CA LEU A 83 4.28 -11.09 -17.57
C LEU A 83 3.77 -11.90 -18.75
N LYS A 84 4.62 -12.13 -19.75
CA LYS A 84 4.27 -12.76 -21.02
C LYS A 84 3.50 -14.06 -20.85
N ASP A 85 4.01 -14.98 -20.04
CA ASP A 85 3.39 -16.29 -19.82
C ASP A 85 1.99 -16.17 -19.18
N TYR A 86 1.77 -15.16 -18.34
CA TYR A 86 0.46 -14.90 -17.74
C TYR A 86 -0.52 -14.30 -18.75
N PHE A 87 -0.08 -13.38 -19.60
CA PHE A 87 -0.92 -12.85 -20.67
C PHE A 87 -1.30 -13.91 -21.70
N GLU A 88 -0.35 -14.76 -22.11
CA GLU A 88 -0.59 -15.84 -23.06
C GLU A 88 -1.46 -16.95 -22.46
N GLY A 89 -1.24 -17.31 -21.19
CA GLY A 89 -1.97 -18.39 -20.52
C GLY A 89 -3.36 -18.01 -20.00
N LEU A 90 -3.52 -16.79 -19.49
CA LEU A 90 -4.74 -16.35 -18.79
C LEU A 90 -5.59 -15.37 -19.61
N GLY A 91 -4.97 -14.65 -20.55
CA GLY A 91 -5.61 -13.64 -21.37
C GLY A 91 -5.82 -12.29 -20.66
N SER A 92 -6.07 -11.25 -21.46
CA SER A 92 -6.20 -9.86 -20.98
C SER A 92 -7.31 -9.67 -19.95
N SER A 93 -8.43 -10.40 -20.05
CA SER A 93 -9.54 -10.27 -19.10
C SER A 93 -9.13 -10.70 -17.69
N ALA A 94 -8.41 -11.82 -17.54
CA ALA A 94 -7.92 -12.26 -16.25
C ALA A 94 -6.84 -11.32 -15.70
N MET A 95 -5.95 -10.84 -16.58
CA MET A 95 -4.92 -9.86 -16.18
C MET A 95 -5.52 -8.53 -15.72
N ARG A 96 -6.68 -8.14 -16.23
CA ARG A 96 -7.42 -6.97 -15.75
C ARG A 96 -7.93 -7.15 -14.32
N HIS A 97 -8.34 -8.35 -13.93
CA HIS A 97 -8.66 -8.61 -12.52
C HIS A 97 -7.41 -8.60 -11.64
N CYS A 98 -6.29 -9.12 -12.15
CA CYS A 98 -5.01 -9.06 -11.46
C CYS A 98 -4.54 -7.60 -11.22
N SER A 99 -4.79 -6.69 -12.16
CA SER A 99 -4.42 -5.28 -12.02
C SER A 99 -5.16 -4.58 -10.87
N VAL A 100 -6.40 -4.98 -10.62
CA VAL A 100 -7.21 -4.46 -9.51
C VAL A 100 -6.56 -4.78 -8.16
N GLN A 101 -6.13 -6.03 -7.97
CA GLN A 101 -5.42 -6.44 -6.75
C GLN A 101 -4.01 -5.85 -6.66
N ALA A 102 -3.26 -5.83 -7.77
CA ALA A 102 -1.93 -5.22 -7.82
C ALA A 102 -1.97 -3.72 -7.48
N GLY A 103 -2.98 -3.00 -7.98
CA GLY A 103 -3.22 -1.59 -7.68
C GLY A 103 -3.55 -1.36 -6.20
N ASP A 104 -4.37 -2.21 -5.58
CA ASP A 104 -4.62 -2.15 -4.12
C ASP A 104 -3.34 -2.31 -3.31
N ILE A 105 -2.51 -3.30 -3.67
CA ILE A 105 -1.23 -3.52 -3.00
C ILE A 105 -0.34 -2.28 -3.15
N ALA A 106 -0.26 -1.68 -4.34
CA ALA A 106 0.49 -0.45 -4.56
C ALA A 106 -0.01 0.72 -3.70
N LEU A 107 -1.33 0.93 -3.64
CA LEU A 107 -1.93 1.96 -2.80
C LEU A 107 -1.62 1.73 -1.30
N ARG A 108 -1.65 0.48 -0.84
CA ARG A 108 -1.28 0.12 0.53
C ARG A 108 0.19 0.37 0.83
N VAL A 109 1.09 0.08 -0.11
CA VAL A 109 2.53 0.41 0.03
C VAL A 109 2.73 1.92 0.06
N HIS A 110 1.99 2.69 -0.74
CA HIS A 110 2.03 4.15 -0.71
C HIS A 110 1.57 4.71 0.64
N THR A 111 0.41 4.26 1.11
CA THR A 111 -0.12 4.64 2.43
C THR A 111 0.85 4.28 3.55
N HIS A 112 1.47 3.10 3.45
CA HIS A 112 2.50 2.68 4.40
C HIS A 112 3.73 3.60 4.34
N THR A 113 4.19 3.98 3.15
CA THR A 113 5.30 4.93 2.95
C THR A 113 5.05 6.24 3.70
N GLU A 114 3.85 6.82 3.54
CA GLU A 114 3.43 8.03 4.24
C GLU A 114 3.40 7.83 5.77
N SER A 115 2.89 6.68 6.23
CA SER A 115 2.85 6.35 7.66
C SER A 115 4.25 6.23 8.29
N GLN A 116 5.27 5.90 7.50
CA GLN A 116 6.66 5.84 7.94
C GLN A 116 7.35 7.22 7.94
N GLY A 117 6.62 8.29 7.61
CA GLY A 117 7.13 9.66 7.51
C GLY A 117 7.99 9.89 6.27
N TYR A 118 7.75 9.12 5.20
CA TYR A 118 8.34 9.34 3.90
C TYR A 118 7.31 9.94 2.94
N GLU A 119 7.78 10.71 1.98
CA GLU A 119 7.07 11.09 0.78
C GLU A 119 7.82 10.55 -0.43
N PHE A 120 7.08 10.13 -1.46
CA PHE A 120 7.64 9.78 -2.74
C PHE A 120 7.52 10.99 -3.67
N VAL A 121 8.65 11.53 -4.13
CA VAL A 121 8.66 12.84 -4.82
C VAL A 121 8.40 12.79 -6.32
N ASN A 122 8.52 11.60 -6.93
CA ASN A 122 8.30 11.40 -8.36
C ASN A 122 6.85 11.04 -8.69
N ALA A 123 6.57 10.82 -9.98
CA ALA A 123 5.26 10.45 -10.48
C ALA A 123 4.78 9.10 -9.91
N TYR A 124 3.60 9.11 -9.29
CA TYR A 124 3.01 7.93 -8.66
C TYR A 124 2.73 6.81 -9.67
N ASP A 125 2.16 7.16 -10.83
CA ASP A 125 1.75 6.26 -11.89
C ASP A 125 2.92 5.69 -12.71
N TRP A 126 3.97 6.49 -12.95
CA TRP A 126 5.11 6.10 -13.80
C TRP A 126 6.30 5.50 -13.06
N GLU A 127 6.53 5.88 -11.80
CA GLU A 127 7.70 5.44 -11.04
C GLU A 127 7.30 4.56 -9.85
N PHE A 128 6.36 5.03 -9.01
CA PHE A 128 6.02 4.33 -7.77
C PHE A 128 5.30 2.99 -8.01
N VAL A 129 4.18 3.02 -8.75
CA VAL A 129 3.35 1.83 -9.02
C VAL A 129 4.18 0.76 -9.74
N PRO A 130 4.87 1.05 -10.86
CA PRO A 130 5.75 0.08 -11.53
C PRO A 130 6.76 -0.57 -10.60
N GLU A 131 7.35 0.19 -9.69
CA GLU A 131 8.37 -0.31 -8.77
C GLU A 131 7.81 -1.25 -7.69
N VAL A 132 6.56 -1.01 -7.25
CA VAL A 132 5.83 -2.00 -6.43
C VAL A 132 5.55 -3.26 -7.24
N LEU A 133 5.03 -3.12 -8.46
CA LEU A 133 4.56 -4.22 -9.30
C LEU A 133 5.68 -5.21 -9.68
N ARG A 134 6.92 -4.72 -9.88
CA ARG A 134 8.10 -5.55 -10.12
C ARG A 134 8.46 -6.47 -8.94
N ARG A 135 7.99 -6.15 -7.73
CA ARG A 135 8.29 -6.90 -6.49
C ARG A 135 7.19 -7.89 -6.09
N LEU A 136 6.10 -7.96 -6.84
CA LEU A 136 5.01 -8.88 -6.55
C LEU A 136 5.35 -10.30 -7.02
N ASP A 137 4.93 -11.29 -6.23
CA ASP A 137 4.86 -12.66 -6.68
C ASP A 137 3.64 -12.82 -7.61
N TRP A 138 3.87 -12.65 -8.91
CA TRP A 138 2.82 -12.75 -9.94
C TRP A 138 2.18 -14.13 -10.01
N LYS A 139 2.88 -15.19 -9.57
CA LYS A 139 2.29 -16.53 -9.52
C LYS A 139 1.24 -16.59 -8.43
N LEU A 140 1.57 -16.16 -7.20
CA LEU A 140 0.60 -16.13 -6.11
C LEU A 140 -0.57 -15.19 -6.41
N LEU A 141 -0.30 -14.03 -7.00
CA LEU A 141 -1.34 -13.06 -7.36
C LEU A 141 -2.32 -13.61 -8.41
N THR A 142 -1.83 -14.30 -9.44
CA THR A 142 -2.69 -14.89 -10.48
C THR A 142 -3.44 -16.13 -9.98
N GLU A 143 -2.82 -16.95 -9.14
CA GLU A 143 -3.45 -18.13 -8.53
C GLU A 143 -4.62 -17.75 -7.59
N ASP A 144 -4.50 -16.65 -6.85
CA ASP A 144 -5.56 -16.11 -5.99
C ASP A 144 -6.81 -15.74 -6.81
N ASN A 145 -6.62 -14.95 -7.88
CA ASN A 145 -7.72 -14.45 -8.72
C ASN A 145 -8.48 -15.56 -9.47
N GLN A 146 -7.83 -16.67 -9.79
CA GLN A 146 -8.44 -17.71 -10.64
C GLN A 146 -9.05 -18.88 -9.88
N TYR A 147 -8.46 -19.26 -8.75
CA TYR A 147 -8.77 -20.55 -8.11
C TYR A 147 -9.42 -20.42 -6.74
N ASN A 148 -9.81 -19.20 -6.35
CA ASN A 148 -10.39 -18.90 -5.04
C ASN A 148 -9.53 -19.49 -3.89
N ARG A 149 -8.20 -19.40 -4.05
CA ARG A 149 -7.22 -19.86 -3.06
C ARG A 149 -7.16 -18.90 -1.88
N GLU A 150 -6.23 -19.11 -0.97
CA GLU A 150 -5.96 -18.13 0.09
C GLU A 150 -5.56 -16.79 -0.57
N PRO A 151 -6.12 -15.66 -0.11
CA PRO A 151 -5.81 -14.36 -0.69
C PRO A 151 -4.31 -14.06 -0.66
N TYR A 152 -3.77 -13.58 -1.77
CA TYR A 152 -2.38 -13.15 -1.81
C TYR A 152 -2.22 -11.82 -1.06
N HIS A 153 -1.52 -11.88 0.07
CA HIS A 153 -1.23 -10.76 0.94
C HIS A 153 0.29 -10.60 1.10
N PRO A 154 0.96 -9.85 0.20
CA PRO A 154 2.37 -9.60 0.38
C PRO A 154 2.64 -8.79 1.66
N ASP A 155 3.84 -8.95 2.19
CA ASP A 155 4.32 -8.10 3.26
C ASP A 155 4.64 -6.69 2.73
N ILE A 156 3.70 -5.78 2.97
CA ILE A 156 3.77 -4.37 2.58
C ILE A 156 5.02 -3.68 3.13
N HIS A 157 5.42 -4.01 4.36
CA HIS A 157 6.60 -3.43 4.98
C HIS A 157 7.87 -3.89 4.26
N THR A 158 7.96 -5.19 3.94
CA THR A 158 9.09 -5.74 3.19
C THR A 158 9.22 -5.10 1.79
N ILE A 159 8.11 -4.91 1.07
CA ILE A 159 8.12 -4.20 -0.23
C ILE A 159 8.66 -2.79 -0.05
N PHE A 160 8.10 -2.02 0.88
CA PHE A 160 8.55 -0.65 1.18
C PHE A 160 10.05 -0.57 1.50
N VAL A 161 10.54 -1.40 2.43
CA VAL A 161 11.97 -1.42 2.81
C VAL A 161 12.86 -1.72 1.61
N SER A 162 12.45 -2.66 0.74
CA SER A 162 13.21 -2.99 -0.46
C SER A 162 13.22 -1.85 -1.50
N MET A 163 12.16 -1.06 -1.60
CA MET A 163 12.11 0.12 -2.48
C MET A 163 13.04 1.22 -1.96
N VAL A 164 12.96 1.55 -0.67
CA VAL A 164 13.84 2.53 -0.04
C VAL A 164 15.31 2.10 -0.12
N ALA A 165 15.60 0.80 0.02
CA ALA A 165 16.96 0.29 -0.14
C ALA A 165 17.46 0.42 -1.59
N ALA A 166 16.61 0.15 -2.59
CA ALA A 166 16.96 0.31 -3.99
C ALA A 166 17.23 1.78 -4.35
N ASP A 167 16.38 2.70 -3.90
CA ASP A 167 16.55 4.15 -4.07
C ASP A 167 17.83 4.67 -3.41
N LYS A 168 18.14 4.23 -2.18
CA LYS A 168 19.42 4.53 -1.53
C LYS A 168 20.63 3.98 -2.29
N GLY A 169 20.45 2.89 -3.03
CA GLY A 169 21.48 2.28 -3.85
C GLY A 169 21.67 2.95 -5.21
N SER A 170 20.65 3.63 -5.74
CA SER A 170 20.69 4.28 -7.06
C SER A 170 21.39 5.64 -7.03
N THR A 171 21.36 6.36 -5.90
CA THR A 171 22.00 7.67 -5.75
C THR A 171 22.67 7.86 -4.39
N THR A 172 23.89 8.42 -4.42
CA THR A 172 24.60 8.84 -3.20
C THR A 172 24.12 10.19 -2.68
N ASP A 173 23.48 11.02 -3.52
CA ASP A 173 22.96 12.33 -3.15
C ASP A 173 21.56 12.19 -2.52
N PRO A 174 21.39 12.50 -1.21
CA PRO A 174 20.10 12.39 -0.55
C PRO A 174 19.02 13.30 -1.13
N SER A 175 19.39 14.41 -1.76
CA SER A 175 18.43 15.36 -2.34
C SER A 175 17.84 14.89 -3.67
N ASN A 176 18.50 13.94 -4.34
CA ASN A 176 18.02 13.33 -5.60
C ASN A 176 17.35 11.98 -5.37
N ARG A 177 17.00 11.65 -4.12
CA ARG A 177 16.28 10.41 -3.78
C ARG A 177 14.80 10.57 -4.04
N ASP A 178 14.19 9.47 -4.45
CA ASP A 178 12.76 9.40 -4.69
C ASP A 178 11.99 9.32 -3.38
N PHE A 179 12.57 8.63 -2.38
CA PHE A 179 11.99 8.53 -1.04
C PHE A 179 12.63 9.57 -0.11
N GLN A 180 11.91 10.67 0.09
CA GLN A 180 12.35 11.75 0.95
C GLN A 180 11.62 11.69 2.29
N ARG A 181 12.26 12.19 3.35
CA ARG A 181 11.56 12.37 4.63
C ARG A 181 10.58 13.52 4.45
N LYS A 182 9.30 13.25 4.71
CA LYS A 182 8.26 14.28 4.66
C LYS A 182 8.64 15.40 5.61
N LYS A 183 8.80 16.61 5.08
CA LYS A 183 9.06 17.78 5.92
C LYS A 183 7.82 18.08 6.73
N MET A 184 7.96 18.09 8.06
CA MET A 184 6.87 18.54 8.94
C MET A 184 6.59 20.02 8.67
N THR A 185 5.32 20.40 8.67
CA THR A 185 4.98 21.83 8.73
C THR A 185 5.44 22.42 10.07
N PRO A 186 5.60 23.75 10.18
CA PRO A 186 5.91 24.38 11.47
C PRO A 186 4.93 23.99 12.57
N GLU A 187 3.64 23.90 12.26
CA GLU A 187 2.59 23.53 13.21
C GLU A 187 2.68 22.05 13.63
N GLU A 188 2.92 21.15 12.68
CA GLU A 188 3.14 19.73 12.94
C GLU A 188 4.39 19.52 13.80
N TYR A 189 5.47 20.23 13.49
CA TYR A 189 6.74 20.16 14.21
C TYR A 189 6.59 20.66 15.66
N ILE A 190 5.94 21.82 15.87
CA ILE A 190 5.65 22.35 17.21
C ILE A 190 4.76 21.38 18.00
N THR A 191 3.75 20.80 17.36
CA THR A 191 2.84 19.82 17.98
C THR A 191 3.61 18.56 18.40
N ALA A 192 4.48 18.05 17.53
CA ALA A 192 5.34 16.91 17.84
C ALA A 192 6.32 17.23 18.98
N CYS A 193 6.93 18.42 18.99
CA CYS A 193 7.79 18.85 20.09
C CYS A 193 7.02 18.87 21.42
N ARG A 194 5.77 19.38 21.44
CA ARG A 194 4.95 19.44 22.67
C ARG A 194 4.60 18.05 23.19
N ALA A 195 4.24 17.14 22.28
CA ALA A 195 3.98 15.74 22.62
C ALA A 195 5.23 15.08 23.21
N GLU A 196 6.40 15.32 22.61
CA GLU A 196 7.68 14.86 23.14
C GLU A 196 8.02 15.51 24.49
N ALA A 197 7.70 16.79 24.71
CA ALA A 197 7.99 17.47 25.97
C ALA A 197 7.13 16.95 27.11
N GLU A 198 5.85 16.69 26.83
CA GLU A 198 4.96 16.01 27.77
C GLU A 198 5.41 14.58 28.06
N ARG A 199 5.88 13.85 27.04
CA ARG A 199 6.38 12.48 27.18
C ARG A 199 7.68 12.42 27.99
N GLN A 200 8.65 13.28 27.67
CA GLN A 200 9.99 13.31 28.25
C GLN A 200 10.01 13.94 29.64
N TRP A 201 9.30 15.04 29.83
CA TRP A 201 9.43 15.90 31.00
C TRP A 201 8.12 16.06 31.78
N GLY A 202 6.98 15.63 31.23
CA GLY A 202 5.66 15.91 31.81
C GLY A 202 5.30 17.39 31.76
N TYR A 203 5.90 18.13 30.82
CA TYR A 203 5.71 19.56 30.68
C TYR A 203 5.61 19.96 29.20
N GLY A 204 4.42 19.81 28.62
CA GLY A 204 4.15 20.18 27.24
C GLY A 204 4.41 21.66 26.90
N ASP A 205 4.28 22.58 27.86
CA ASP A 205 4.49 24.03 27.64
C ASP A 205 5.96 24.42 27.48
N LEU A 206 6.91 23.51 27.76
CA LEU A 206 8.35 23.72 27.54
C LEU A 206 8.68 24.23 26.13
N VAL A 207 7.90 23.80 25.13
CA VAL A 207 8.06 24.23 23.73
C VAL A 207 7.57 25.65 23.51
N SER A 208 6.48 26.03 24.19
CA SER A 208 5.87 27.36 24.08
C SER A 208 6.76 28.45 24.69
N ASP A 209 7.58 28.10 25.68
CA ASP A 209 8.54 29.02 26.32
C ASP A 209 9.77 29.32 25.45
N HIS A 210 10.00 28.53 24.39
CA HIS A 210 11.21 28.62 23.56
C HIS A 210 10.94 28.62 22.05
N PRO A 211 10.02 29.46 21.53
CA PRO A 211 9.59 29.40 20.13
C PRO A 211 10.74 29.61 19.15
N GLU A 212 11.64 30.56 19.40
CA GLU A 212 12.79 30.86 18.52
C GLU A 212 13.74 29.65 18.37
N ARG A 213 13.94 28.90 19.46
CA ARG A 213 14.83 27.74 19.45
C ARG A 213 14.20 26.56 18.71
N ILE A 214 12.87 26.41 18.81
CA ILE A 214 12.12 25.37 18.08
C ILE A 214 12.14 25.67 16.58
N THR A 215 11.95 26.93 16.17
CA THR A 215 12.07 27.34 14.77
C THR A 215 13.48 27.09 14.23
N ALA A 216 14.52 27.51 14.96
CA ALA A 216 15.91 27.27 14.54
C ALA A 216 16.26 25.78 14.44
N ALA A 217 15.74 24.95 15.35
CA ALA A 217 15.94 23.50 15.33
C ALA A 217 15.27 22.85 14.11
N MET A 218 14.05 23.29 13.78
CA MET A 218 13.33 22.83 12.58
C MET A 218 14.09 23.19 11.31
N GLU A 219 14.59 24.43 11.19
CA GLU A 219 15.41 24.89 10.07
C GLU A 219 16.74 24.11 9.95
N ALA A 220 17.30 23.72 11.09
CA ALA A 220 18.49 22.87 11.17
C ALA A 220 18.21 21.38 10.91
N GLY A 221 16.94 20.98 10.75
CA GLY A 221 16.54 19.59 10.52
C GLY A 221 16.73 18.67 11.73
N GLN A 222 16.76 19.22 12.95
CA GLN A 222 16.75 18.42 14.17
C GLN A 222 15.41 17.70 14.33
N THR A 223 15.40 16.54 15.00
CA THR A 223 14.14 15.85 15.30
C THR A 223 13.45 16.49 16.52
N PRO A 224 12.10 16.46 16.60
CA PRO A 224 11.36 16.94 17.78
C PRO A 224 11.83 16.32 19.09
N THR A 225 12.23 15.05 19.05
CA THR A 225 12.76 14.30 20.19
C THR A 225 14.07 14.89 20.71
N GLU A 226 15.03 15.15 19.82
CA GLU A 226 16.36 15.67 20.16
C GLU A 226 16.29 17.08 20.73
N ILE A 227 15.58 18.00 20.06
CA ILE A 227 15.52 19.40 20.51
C ILE A 227 14.81 19.53 21.85
N THR A 228 13.70 18.80 22.04
CA THR A 228 12.97 18.79 23.31
C THR A 228 13.85 18.25 24.45
N TYR A 229 14.67 17.23 24.16
CA TYR A 229 15.59 16.70 25.14
C TYR A 229 16.67 17.73 25.53
N GLU A 230 17.25 18.40 24.54
CA GLU A 230 18.26 19.45 24.78
C GLU A 230 17.70 20.65 25.55
N ILE A 231 16.45 21.05 25.28
CA ILE A 231 15.79 22.13 26.01
C ILE A 231 15.62 21.71 27.47
N GLY A 232 15.02 20.55 27.75
CA GLY A 232 14.80 20.12 29.13
C GLY A 232 16.11 19.96 29.92
N LYS A 233 17.16 19.42 29.28
CA LYS A 233 18.50 19.33 29.88
C LYS A 233 19.10 20.68 30.22
N LYS A 234 18.89 21.72 29.39
CA LYS A 234 19.41 23.08 29.64
C LYS A 234 18.79 23.71 30.89
N TYR A 235 17.58 23.32 31.26
CA TYR A 235 16.85 23.81 32.43
C TYR A 235 16.89 22.83 33.62
N ASP A 236 17.81 21.87 33.59
CA ASP A 236 18.00 20.87 34.64
C ASP A 236 16.69 20.11 35.00
N LEU A 237 15.81 19.91 34.01
CA LEU A 237 14.62 19.10 34.20
C LEU A 237 15.01 17.63 34.41
N ILE A 238 14.22 16.91 35.20
CA ILE A 238 14.42 15.48 35.45
C ILE A 238 13.52 14.70 34.47
N PRO A 239 14.08 13.80 33.64
CA PRO A 239 13.28 13.04 32.69
C PRO A 239 12.29 12.13 33.43
N ARG A 240 11.10 11.94 32.86
CA ARG A 240 10.12 10.97 33.35
C ARG A 240 10.72 9.57 33.34
N THR A 241 10.42 8.81 34.39
CA THR A 241 10.91 7.44 34.59
C THR A 241 10.52 6.56 33.41
N GLY A 242 11.50 5.93 32.75
CA GLY A 242 11.28 5.07 31.58
C GLY A 242 11.62 5.72 30.24
N TYR A 243 11.97 7.01 30.22
CA TYR A 243 12.58 7.62 29.04
C TYR A 243 14.08 7.27 28.98
N LEU A 244 14.46 6.32 28.13
CA LEU A 244 15.84 6.09 27.73
C LEU A 244 16.04 6.87 26.44
N GLY A 245 16.78 7.97 26.53
CA GLY A 245 17.14 8.81 25.37
C GLY A 245 18.04 8.10 24.37
#